data_AF-A0AAE2MPP7-F1
#
_entry.id   AF-A0AAE2MPP7-F1
#
_cell.length_a   1.000
_cell.length_b   1.000
_cell.length_c   1.000
_cell.angle_alpha   90.00
_cell.angle_beta   90.00
_cell.angle_gamma   90.00
#
_symmetry.space_group_name_H-M   'P 1'
#
loop_
_entity.id
_entity.type
_entity.pdbx_description
1 polymer ?
#
loop_
_entity_poly.entity_id
_entity_poly.type
_entity_poly.pdbx_seq_one_letter_code
_entity_poly.pdbx_strand_id
1 'polypeptide(L)' 'MTDSTDIVRRSTILIVDDEPANVSLLERILRREGFTALISTTEPREALRLFREHPVDLVLLT' A
#
# COMPACT_ATOMS: atom_id res chain seq x y z
N MET A 1 -17.71 -12.77 -14.13
CA MET A 1 -18.10 -12.76 -12.71
C MET A 1 -16.81 -12.54 -11.95
N THR A 2 -16.50 -11.30 -11.55
CA THR A 2 -15.22 -10.98 -10.89
C THR A 2 -15.26 -11.55 -9.48
N ASP A 3 -14.27 -12.36 -9.11
CA ASP A 3 -14.14 -12.91 -7.76
C ASP A 3 -13.96 -11.75 -6.76
N SER A 4 -14.60 -11.83 -5.59
CA SER A 4 -14.43 -10.83 -4.52
C SER A 4 -12.96 -10.71 -4.10
N THR A 5 -12.21 -11.81 -4.20
CA THR A 5 -10.77 -11.84 -3.93
C THR A 5 -9.98 -10.99 -4.94
N ASP A 6 -10.39 -10.98 -6.22
CA ASP A 6 -9.74 -10.18 -7.26
C ASP A 6 -9.97 -8.69 -7.06
N ILE A 7 -11.11 -8.30 -6.50
CA ILE A 7 -11.41 -6.90 -6.17
C ILE A 7 -10.47 -6.44 -5.06
N VAL A 8 -10.30 -7.25 -4.00
CA VAL A 8 -9.40 -6.94 -2.89
C VAL A 8 -7.93 -6.85 -3.35
N ARG A 9 -7.46 -7.78 -4.18
CA ARG A 9 -6.08 -7.77 -4.69
C ARG A 9 -5.73 -6.56 -5.57
N ARG A 10 -6.73 -5.87 -6.12
CA ARG A 10 -6.57 -4.64 -6.91
C ARG A 10 -6.67 -3.36 -6.08
N SER A 11 -6.96 -3.47 -4.78
CA SER A 11 -7.03 -2.30 -3.89
C SER A 11 -5.67 -1.60 -3.83
N THR A 12 -5.68 -0.26 -3.87
CA THR A 12 -4.49 0.57 -3.75
C THR A 12 -4.13 0.72 -2.28
N ILE A 13 -2.97 0.19 -1.88
CA ILE A 13 -2.49 0.23 -0.50
C ILE A 13 -1.36 1.26 -0.40
N LEU A 14 -1.50 2.22 0.52
CA LEU A 14 -0.45 3.17 0.89
C LEU A 14 0.24 2.69 2.17
N ILE A 15 1.55 2.44 2.09
CA ILE A 15 2.41 2.05 3.22
C ILE A 15 3.20 3.28 3.67
N VAL A 16 3.16 3.60 4.96
CA VAL A 16 3.85 4.75 5.56
C VAL A 16 4.60 4.27 6.79
N ASP A 17 5.93 4.23 6.71
CA ASP A 17 6.81 3.81 7.81
C ASP A 17 8.20 4.44 7.61
N ASP A 18 8.77 5.05 8.64
CA ASP A 18 10.05 5.78 8.56
C ASP A 18 11.28 4.87 8.46
N GLU A 19 11.13 3.57 8.69
CA GLU A 19 12.17 2.55 8.54
C GLU A 19 12.06 1.85 7.17
N PRO A 20 13.02 2.04 6.24
CA PRO A 20 12.96 1.44 4.90
C PRO A 20 12.85 -0.09 4.89
N ALA A 21 13.38 -0.75 5.93
CA ALA A 21 13.29 -2.19 6.08
C ALA A 21 11.83 -2.67 6.28
N ASN A 22 11.03 -1.92 7.04
CA ASN A 22 9.61 -2.23 7.26
C ASN A 22 8.80 -2.07 5.97
N VAL A 23 9.03 -0.98 5.24
CA VAL A 23 8.40 -0.75 3.92
C VAL A 23 8.70 -1.91 2.97
N SER A 24 9.98 -2.28 2.83
CA SER A 24 10.39 -3.37 1.94
C SER A 24 9.78 -4.72 2.34
N LEU A 25 9.72 -5.01 3.64
CA LEU A 25 9.09 -6.23 4.15
C LEU A 25 7.60 -6.27 3.81
N LEU A 26 6.87 -5.20 4.08
CA LEU A 26 5.43 -5.10 3.82
C LEU A 26 5.12 -5.21 2.32
N GLU A 27 5.88 -4.53 1.47
CA GLU A 27 5.72 -4.66 0.02
C GLU A 27 5.92 -6.10 -0.45
N ARG A 28 6.94 -6.79 0.06
CA ARG A 28 7.21 -8.19 -0.31
C ARG A 28 6.09 -9.13 0.13
N ILE A 29 5.56 -8.93 1.34
CA ILE A 29 4.43 -9.72 1.85
C ILE A 29 3.19 -9.48 0.99
N LEU A 30 2.80 -8.22 0.78
CA LEU A 30 1.59 -7.87 0.02
C LEU A 30 1.66 -8.33 -1.43
N ARG A 31 2.81 -8.17 -2.10
CA ARG A 31 3.00 -8.70 -3.46
C ARG A 31 2.88 -10.22 -3.50
N ARG A 32 3.40 -10.94 -2.50
CA ARG A 32 3.29 -12.40 -2.41
C ARG A 32 1.83 -12.85 -2.28
N GLU A 33 1.00 -12.09 -1.56
CA GLU A 33 -0.44 -12.38 -1.41
C GLU A 33 -1.29 -11.93 -2.63
N GLY A 34 -0.64 -11.32 -3.63
CA GLY A 34 -1.23 -10.96 -4.91
C GLY A 34 -1.77 -9.53 -5.00
N PHE A 35 -1.44 -8.66 -4.04
CA PHE A 35 -1.74 -7.23 -4.15
C PHE A 35 -0.82 -6.58 -5.18
N THR A 36 -1.39 -5.82 -6.11
CA THR A 36 -0.65 -5.27 -7.25
C THR A 36 -0.47 -3.76 -7.20
N ALA A 37 -1.35 -3.03 -6.52
CA ALA A 37 -1.33 -1.57 -6.43
C ALA A 37 -0.77 -1.13 -5.07
N LEU A 38 0.56 -1.04 -4.97
CA LEU A 38 1.24 -0.59 -3.76
C LEU A 38 1.88 0.77 -3.98
N ILE A 39 1.69 1.67 -3.02
CA ILE A 39 2.36 2.96 -2.90
C ILE A 39 3.04 2.98 -1.54
N SER A 40 4.26 3.47 -1.46
CA SER A 40 5.00 3.52 -0.21
C SER A 40 5.77 4.81 -0.04
N THR A 41 5.97 5.23 1.20
CA THR A 41 6.82 6.35 1.57
C THR A 41 7.49 6.10 2.91
N THR A 42 8.74 6.52 3.03
CA THR A 42 9.46 6.60 4.32
C THR A 42 9.44 8.00 4.92
N GLU A 43 8.78 8.94 4.26
CA GLU A 43 8.57 10.30 4.75
C GLU A 43 7.11 10.48 5.15
N PRO A 44 6.80 10.55 6.46
CA PRO A 44 5.44 10.76 6.94
C PRO A 44 4.79 12.03 6.42
N ARG A 45 5.56 13.08 6.12
CA ARG A 45 5.04 14.34 5.58
C ARG A 45 4.47 14.19 4.17
N GLU A 46 4.97 13.22 3.40
CA GLU A 46 4.50 12.94 2.04
C GLU A 46 3.21 12.10 2.04
N ALA A 47 2.89 11.40 3.15
CA ALA A 47 1.75 10.49 3.22
C ALA A 47 0.42 11.16 2.90
N LEU A 48 0.17 12.35 3.45
CA LEU A 48 -1.08 13.08 3.19
C LEU A 48 -1.19 13.54 1.74
N ARG A 49 -0.07 13.90 1.11
CA ARG A 49 -0.03 14.27 -0.31
C ARG A 49 -0.34 13.05 -1.18
N LEU A 50 0.35 11.94 -0.94
CA LEU A 50 0.14 10.67 -1.66
C LEU A 50 -1.30 10.15 -1.50
N PHE A 51 -1.87 10.23 -0.29
CA PHE A 51 -3.25 9.84 -0.05
C PHE A 51 -4.26 10.67 -0.86
N ARG A 52 -3.98 11.95 -1.09
CA ARG A 52 -4.86 12.85 -1.87
C ARG A 52 -4.70 12.69 -3.38
N GLU A 53 -3.49 12.36 -3.85
CA GLU A 53 -3.17 12.23 -5.27
C GLU A 53 -3.55 10.86 -5.85
N HIS A 54 -3.73 9.85 -5.01
CA HIS A 54 -3.99 8.48 -5.42
C HIS A 54 -5.33 7.94 -4.86
N PRO A 55 -6.00 7.01 -5.56
CA PRO A 55 -7.23 6.39 -5.08
C PRO A 55 -6.93 5.31 -4.02
N VAL A 56 -6.45 5.73 -2.85
CA VAL A 56 -6.04 4.81 -1.77
C VAL A 56 -7.26 4.19 -1.09
N ASP A 57 -7.28 2.86 -1.03
CA ASP A 57 -8.34 2.07 -0.38
C ASP A 57 -7.97 1.69 1.07
N LEU A 58 -6.66 1.58 1.35
CA LEU A 58 -6.13 1.21 2.66
C LEU A 58 -4.82 1.97 2.92
N VAL A 59 -4.67 2.51 4.13
CA VAL A 59 -3.41 3.06 4.64
C VAL A 59 -2.88 2.15 5.73
N LEU A 60 -1.63 1.72 5.61
CA LEU A 60 -0.87 1.05 6.65
C LEU A 60 0.10 2.07 7.26
N LEU A 61 -0.15 2.40 8.53
CA LEU A 61 0.70 3.28 9.34
C LEU A 61 1.31 2.42 10.45
N THR A 62 2.62 2.32 10.47
CA THR A 62 3.38 1.54 11.45
C THR A 62 4.45 2.37 12.14
#